data_AF-A0A2T2Y6N0-F1
#
_entry.id   AF-A0A2T2Y6N0-F1
#
_cell.length_a   1.000
_cell.length_b   1.000
_cell.length_c   1.000
_cell.angle_alpha   90.00
_cell.angle_beta   90.00
_cell.angle_gamma   90.00
#
_symmetry.space_group_name_H-M   'P 1'
#
loop_
_entity.id
_entity.type
_entity.pdbx_description
1 polymer ?
#
loop_
_entity_poly.entity_id
_entity_poly.type
_entity_poly.pdbx_seq_one_letter_code
_entity_poly.pdbx_strand_id
1 'polypeptide(L)'
;MLTCLASDTLRFYGDDSDLPLLEAIVAGTQSAKDLYSALYAIRDIAPTSLITVLYNSMITQNNFRFILKKTLFELGEAIDFEEELNVLIACLDDDKLFYSLGHSYLESRVDVLKHWPGLVAHESRLFAACQQSKRRADFVVYAYLWSIASVHQLTSFADVALDAIKSDKMDTIMYALSFLNASPTSALLPLCADFIAFYERNITRGHNLARVEVELIRLIDKCADRTRISQWLNGYLESFFPQEKRDKFAEDDITYAFSLSHVIATIAKYADDIDVGIINKIILLDCKAWTEIDNYQRQMVNALTDARATELLELAISSQSVPVINNYLAKLLVGRAHLLTKALTISLIPSLLSFHMWHHTLFMLVASKWDDEVADAFLKNMIEMPWNSINAQMFEGKAGEFSTLLSARHLDAYTDYANRVTDPRILRIFQLWIEVARDETPSP
;
A
#
# COMPACT_ATOMS: atom_id res chain seq x y z
N MET A 1 -21.84 21.12 -20.97
CA MET A 1 -22.62 19.95 -20.48
C MET A 1 -23.50 19.36 -21.57
N LEU A 2 -24.28 20.16 -22.31
CA LEU A 2 -25.00 19.66 -23.49
C LEU A 2 -24.04 19.27 -24.64
N THR A 3 -22.97 20.04 -24.84
CA THR A 3 -22.00 19.79 -25.93
C THR A 3 -21.15 18.53 -25.70
N CYS A 4 -20.66 18.28 -24.49
CA CYS A 4 -19.98 17.01 -24.18
C CYS A 4 -20.90 15.80 -24.37
N LEU A 5 -22.16 15.87 -23.92
CA LEU A 5 -23.12 14.78 -24.10
C LEU A 5 -23.42 14.52 -25.58
N ALA A 6 -23.54 15.58 -26.39
CA ALA A 6 -23.71 15.46 -27.83
C ALA A 6 -22.47 14.83 -28.50
N SER A 7 -21.26 15.25 -28.11
CA SER A 7 -20.02 14.66 -28.62
C SER A 7 -19.87 13.19 -28.23
N ASP A 8 -20.21 12.84 -26.97
CA ASP A 8 -20.23 11.46 -26.50
C ASP A 8 -21.29 10.63 -27.24
N THR A 9 -22.42 11.24 -27.63
CA THR A 9 -23.45 10.57 -28.45
C THR A 9 -22.93 10.31 -29.86
N LEU A 10 -22.29 11.30 -30.50
CA LEU A 10 -21.67 11.16 -31.82
C LEU A 10 -20.55 10.11 -31.81
N ARG A 11 -19.80 9.99 -30.71
CA ARG A 11 -18.80 8.93 -30.56
C ARG A 11 -19.39 7.51 -30.74
N PHE A 12 -20.62 7.27 -30.28
CA PHE A 12 -21.26 5.96 -30.36
C PHE A 12 -22.09 5.73 -31.63
N TYR A 13 -22.64 6.79 -32.22
CA TYR A 13 -23.63 6.68 -33.29
C TYR A 13 -23.30 7.50 -34.55
N GLY A 14 -22.30 8.37 -34.48
CA GLY A 14 -21.87 9.22 -35.60
C GLY A 14 -20.96 8.50 -36.58
N ASP A 15 -20.65 9.19 -37.66
CA ASP A 15 -19.75 8.73 -38.72
C ASP A 15 -18.82 9.85 -39.22
N ASP A 16 -18.00 9.58 -40.24
CA ASP A 16 -17.04 10.53 -40.80
C ASP A 16 -17.68 11.87 -41.24
N SER A 17 -18.99 11.91 -41.52
CA SER A 17 -19.69 13.13 -41.91
C SER A 17 -19.86 14.13 -40.76
N ASP A 18 -19.73 13.67 -39.51
CA ASP A 18 -19.81 14.50 -38.30
C ASP A 18 -18.47 15.17 -37.94
N LEU A 19 -17.37 14.81 -38.61
CA LEU A 19 -16.04 15.35 -38.34
C LEU A 19 -15.97 16.89 -38.36
N PRO A 20 -16.55 17.62 -39.35
CA PRO A 20 -16.48 19.07 -39.38
C PRO A 20 -17.16 19.74 -38.16
N LEU A 21 -18.20 19.11 -37.61
CA LEU A 21 -18.87 19.59 -36.41
C LEU A 21 -17.98 19.42 -35.18
N LEU A 22 -17.35 18.25 -35.04
CA LEU A 22 -16.43 17.99 -33.93
C LEU A 22 -15.19 18.88 -34.00
N GLU A 23 -14.64 19.12 -35.19
CA GLU A 23 -13.55 20.10 -35.41
C GLU A 23 -13.95 21.50 -34.98
N ALA A 24 -15.17 21.94 -35.31
CA ALA A 24 -15.70 23.23 -34.87
C ALA A 24 -15.84 23.32 -33.34
N ILE A 25 -16.26 22.23 -32.68
CA ILE A 25 -16.33 22.16 -31.21
C ILE A 25 -14.93 22.28 -30.60
N VAL A 26 -13.95 21.52 -31.12
CA VAL A 26 -12.56 21.57 -30.67
C VAL A 26 -11.98 22.99 -30.84
N ALA A 27 -12.23 23.63 -31.98
CA ALA A 27 -11.72 24.96 -32.29
C ALA A 27 -12.41 26.10 -31.51
N GLY A 28 -13.63 25.88 -30.99
CA GLY A 28 -14.43 26.92 -30.33
C GLY A 28 -14.63 26.76 -28.82
N THR A 29 -14.28 25.61 -28.24
CA THR A 29 -14.55 25.32 -26.83
C THR A 29 -13.66 26.13 -25.88
N GLN A 30 -14.20 26.46 -24.70
CA GLN A 30 -13.47 26.98 -23.53
C GLN A 30 -13.51 26.01 -22.35
N SER A 31 -13.96 24.78 -22.60
CA SER A 31 -14.18 23.75 -21.60
C SER A 31 -13.32 22.53 -21.93
N ALA A 32 -12.41 22.17 -21.02
CA ALA A 32 -11.57 20.99 -21.15
C ALA A 32 -12.42 19.71 -21.31
N LYS A 33 -13.59 19.64 -20.66
CA LYS A 33 -14.50 18.50 -20.79
C LYS A 33 -15.06 18.37 -22.21
N ASP A 34 -15.53 19.49 -22.79
CA ASP A 34 -16.06 19.47 -24.15
C ASP A 34 -14.94 19.22 -25.17
N LEU A 35 -13.72 19.71 -24.91
CA LEU A 35 -12.53 19.39 -25.70
C LEU A 35 -12.23 17.89 -25.70
N TYR A 36 -12.11 17.27 -24.53
CA TYR A 36 -11.81 15.84 -24.42
C TYR A 36 -12.90 15.00 -25.10
N SER A 37 -14.18 15.25 -24.80
CA SER A 37 -15.29 14.50 -25.42
C SER A 37 -15.26 14.60 -26.95
N ALA A 38 -15.00 15.79 -27.51
CA ALA A 38 -14.91 15.95 -28.96
C ALA A 38 -13.69 15.22 -29.55
N LEU A 39 -12.51 15.30 -28.93
CA LEU A 39 -11.33 14.56 -29.38
C LEU A 39 -11.50 13.04 -29.30
N TYR A 40 -12.16 12.54 -28.25
CA TYR A 40 -12.51 11.12 -28.13
C TYR A 40 -13.52 10.68 -29.20
N ALA A 41 -14.51 11.51 -29.52
CA ALA A 41 -15.43 11.25 -30.61
C ALA A 41 -14.70 11.18 -31.96
N ILE A 42 -13.84 12.16 -32.27
CA ILE A 42 -13.03 12.18 -33.50
C ILE A 42 -12.15 10.93 -33.59
N ARG A 43 -11.50 10.54 -32.49
CA ARG A 43 -10.65 9.34 -32.47
C ARG A 43 -11.41 8.08 -32.87
N ASP A 44 -12.64 7.94 -32.39
CA ASP A 44 -13.40 6.70 -32.57
C ASP A 44 -14.13 6.67 -33.92
N ILE A 45 -14.61 7.81 -34.43
CA ILE A 45 -15.34 7.87 -35.71
C ILE A 45 -14.43 8.12 -36.92
N ALA A 46 -13.40 8.96 -36.76
CA ALA A 46 -12.49 9.40 -37.83
C ALA A 46 -11.01 9.38 -37.36
N PRO A 47 -10.47 8.21 -36.95
CA PRO A 47 -9.15 8.10 -36.32
C PRO A 47 -8.01 8.68 -37.15
N THR A 48 -8.09 8.57 -38.48
CA THR A 48 -7.05 9.06 -39.40
C THR A 48 -6.93 10.59 -39.41
N SER A 49 -7.99 11.31 -39.02
CA SER A 49 -8.03 12.77 -39.01
C SER A 49 -7.57 13.36 -37.68
N LEU A 50 -7.56 12.58 -36.60
CA LEU A 50 -7.30 13.07 -35.24
C LEU A 50 -6.00 13.85 -35.11
N ILE A 51 -4.89 13.33 -35.64
CA ILE A 51 -3.56 13.97 -35.53
C ILE A 51 -3.59 15.34 -36.22
N THR A 52 -4.16 15.42 -37.43
CA THR A 52 -4.31 16.68 -38.17
C THR A 52 -5.16 17.68 -37.39
N VAL A 53 -6.28 17.24 -36.81
CA VAL A 53 -7.14 18.09 -35.99
C VAL A 53 -6.38 18.62 -34.77
N LEU A 54 -5.64 17.76 -34.06
CA LEU A 54 -4.85 18.16 -32.90
C LEU A 54 -3.81 19.22 -33.26
N TYR A 55 -3.07 19.04 -34.37
CA TYR A 55 -2.09 20.04 -34.83
C TYR A 55 -2.75 21.38 -35.19
N ASN A 56 -3.85 21.36 -35.95
CA ASN A 56 -4.58 22.58 -36.29
C ASN A 56 -5.11 23.29 -35.04
N SER A 57 -5.58 22.51 -34.06
CA SER A 57 -6.12 23.03 -32.81
C SER A 57 -5.05 23.68 -31.95
N MET A 58 -3.80 23.21 -31.99
CA MET A 58 -2.71 23.86 -31.25
C MET A 58 -2.45 25.31 -31.71
N ILE A 59 -2.80 25.66 -32.95
CA ILE A 59 -2.65 27.02 -33.48
C ILE A 59 -3.74 27.95 -32.94
N THR A 60 -4.95 27.42 -32.73
CA THR A 60 -6.14 28.21 -32.39
C THR A 60 -6.49 28.17 -30.90
N GLN A 61 -6.09 27.13 -30.17
CA GLN A 61 -6.49 26.85 -28.78
C GLN A 61 -5.32 26.99 -27.78
N ASN A 62 -4.85 28.22 -27.59
CA ASN A 62 -3.75 28.50 -26.66
C ASN A 62 -4.01 28.02 -25.23
N ASN A 63 -5.25 28.14 -24.74
CA ASN A 63 -5.62 27.74 -23.37
C ASN A 63 -5.50 26.23 -23.12
N PHE A 64 -5.61 25.42 -24.18
CA PHE A 64 -5.53 23.96 -24.10
C PHE A 64 -4.28 23.39 -24.76
N ARG A 65 -3.32 24.25 -25.13
CA ARG A 65 -2.12 23.87 -25.87
C ARG A 65 -1.38 22.71 -25.23
N PHE A 66 -1.19 22.75 -23.91
CA PHE A 66 -0.55 21.65 -23.17
C PHE A 66 -1.32 20.33 -23.28
N ILE A 67 -2.66 20.37 -23.15
CA ILE A 67 -3.50 19.17 -23.28
C ILE A 67 -3.37 18.59 -24.69
N LEU A 68 -3.42 19.43 -25.71
CA LEU A 68 -3.28 19.01 -27.11
C LEU A 68 -1.89 18.40 -27.39
N LYS A 69 -0.82 19.05 -26.92
CA LYS A 69 0.55 18.53 -26.99
C LYS A 69 0.67 17.17 -26.29
N LYS A 70 0.13 17.05 -25.08
CA LYS A 70 0.14 15.80 -24.30
C LYS A 70 -0.58 14.69 -25.06
N THR A 71 -1.77 14.94 -25.59
CA THR A 71 -2.51 13.94 -26.39
C THR A 71 -1.72 13.51 -27.63
N LEU A 72 -1.11 14.45 -28.36
CA LEU A 72 -0.26 14.12 -29.50
C LEU A 72 0.94 13.23 -29.08
N PHE A 73 1.59 13.58 -27.96
CA PHE A 73 2.70 12.80 -27.42
C PHE A 73 2.28 11.38 -27.00
N GLU A 74 1.10 11.23 -26.39
CA GLU A 74 0.52 9.93 -26.04
C GLU A 74 0.17 9.08 -27.29
N LEU A 75 -0.08 9.72 -28.42
CA LEU A 75 -0.27 9.07 -29.73
C LEU A 75 1.06 8.74 -30.44
N GLY A 76 2.21 9.07 -29.84
CA GLY A 76 3.55 8.78 -30.38
C GLY A 76 4.12 9.87 -31.28
N GLU A 77 3.49 11.04 -31.38
CA GLU A 77 4.00 12.15 -32.16
C GLU A 77 5.19 12.84 -31.47
N ALA A 78 6.13 13.32 -32.29
CA ALA A 78 7.28 14.08 -31.80
C ALA A 78 6.87 15.51 -31.43
N ILE A 79 6.72 15.75 -30.13
CA ILE A 79 6.27 17.04 -29.58
C ILE A 79 7.37 17.67 -28.72
N ASP A 80 7.48 18.99 -28.81
CA ASP A 80 8.37 19.81 -28.00
C ASP A 80 7.66 20.31 -26.73
N PHE A 81 8.30 20.05 -25.58
CA PHE A 81 7.84 20.45 -24.25
C PHE A 81 8.81 21.44 -23.56
N GLU A 82 9.64 22.16 -24.33
CA GLU A 82 10.54 23.18 -23.76
C GLU A 82 9.78 24.27 -23.01
N GLU A 83 8.60 24.69 -23.48
CA GLU A 83 7.75 25.66 -22.78
C GLU A 83 7.34 25.16 -21.38
N GLU A 84 6.94 23.89 -21.28
CA GLU A 84 6.58 23.26 -20.02
C GLU A 84 7.77 23.15 -19.07
N LEU A 85 8.97 22.86 -19.59
CA LEU A 85 10.21 22.90 -18.82
C LEU A 85 10.53 24.32 -18.32
N ASN A 86 10.33 25.35 -19.17
CA ASN A 86 10.54 26.74 -18.81
C ASN A 86 9.64 27.17 -17.65
N VAL A 87 8.36 26.79 -17.71
CA VAL A 87 7.39 27.05 -16.65
C VAL A 87 7.81 26.37 -15.35
N LEU A 88 8.25 25.12 -15.41
CA LEU A 88 8.70 24.38 -14.23
C LEU A 88 9.92 25.05 -13.58
N ILE A 89 10.93 25.41 -14.38
CA ILE A 89 12.13 26.11 -13.88
C ILE A 89 11.76 27.47 -13.29
N ALA A 90 10.88 28.24 -13.95
CA ALA A 90 10.45 29.55 -13.45
C ALA A 90 9.74 29.45 -12.08
N CYS A 91 9.05 28.35 -11.80
CA CYS A 91 8.41 28.12 -10.50
C CYS A 91 9.40 27.95 -9.35
N LEU A 92 10.69 27.64 -9.61
CA LEU A 92 11.71 27.62 -8.55
C LEU A 92 11.98 29.01 -7.98
N ASP A 93 11.87 30.04 -8.81
CA ASP A 93 12.24 31.40 -8.43
C ASP A 93 11.01 32.25 -8.04
N ASP A 94 9.80 31.87 -8.47
CA ASP A 94 8.56 32.60 -8.22
C ASP A 94 7.46 31.73 -7.55
N ASP A 95 7.28 31.93 -6.24
CA ASP A 95 6.21 31.26 -5.47
C ASP A 95 4.82 31.64 -5.97
N LYS A 96 4.63 32.90 -6.40
CA LYS A 96 3.31 33.36 -6.84
C LYS A 96 2.92 32.64 -8.12
N LEU A 97 3.90 32.41 -9.00
CA LEU A 97 3.68 31.59 -10.19
C LEU A 97 3.26 30.17 -9.78
N PHE A 98 4.01 29.53 -8.88
CA PHE A 98 3.68 28.18 -8.38
C PHE A 98 2.25 28.09 -7.82
N TYR A 99 1.89 29.00 -6.90
CA TYR A 99 0.56 29.02 -6.29
C TYR A 99 -0.55 29.36 -7.30
N SER A 100 -0.27 30.19 -8.30
CA SER A 100 -1.26 30.55 -9.33
C SER A 100 -1.58 29.41 -10.30
N LEU A 101 -0.58 28.57 -10.62
CA LEU A 101 -0.75 27.44 -11.52
C LEU A 101 -1.43 26.24 -10.86
N GLY A 102 -1.21 26.08 -9.55
CA GLY A 102 -1.78 24.98 -8.78
C GLY A 102 -1.01 23.67 -8.93
N HIS A 103 -1.10 22.82 -7.91
CA HIS A 103 -0.28 21.62 -7.77
C HIS A 103 -0.55 20.57 -8.86
N SER A 104 -1.82 20.23 -9.10
CA SER A 104 -2.22 19.20 -10.07
C SER A 104 -1.84 19.56 -11.52
N TYR A 105 -1.81 20.85 -11.85
CA TYR A 105 -1.41 21.34 -13.16
C TYR A 105 0.09 21.17 -13.42
N LEU A 106 0.91 21.33 -12.38
CA LEU A 106 2.36 21.12 -12.44
C LEU A 106 2.70 19.62 -12.45
N GLU A 107 2.03 18.80 -11.65
CA GLU A 107 2.21 17.34 -11.65
C GLU A 107 2.02 16.75 -13.06
N SER A 108 0.94 17.12 -13.75
CA SER A 108 0.67 16.64 -15.12
C SER A 108 1.79 17.00 -16.11
N ARG A 109 2.44 18.16 -15.95
CA ARG A 109 3.60 18.55 -16.79
C ARG A 109 4.84 17.78 -16.43
N VAL A 110 5.12 17.63 -15.14
CA VAL A 110 6.25 16.86 -14.65
C VAL A 110 6.17 15.43 -15.16
N ASP A 111 4.99 14.82 -15.15
CA ASP A 111 4.79 13.48 -15.68
C ASP A 111 5.04 13.41 -17.19
N VAL A 112 4.64 14.40 -17.98
CA VAL A 112 5.01 14.44 -19.41
C VAL A 112 6.52 14.60 -19.58
N LEU A 113 7.16 15.50 -18.83
CA LEU A 113 8.60 15.76 -18.92
C LEU A 113 9.45 14.53 -18.52
N LYS A 114 8.98 13.70 -17.58
CA LYS A 114 9.62 12.41 -17.24
C LYS A 114 9.67 11.44 -18.42
N HIS A 115 8.72 11.53 -19.35
CA HIS A 115 8.65 10.62 -20.48
C HIS A 115 9.17 11.25 -21.78
N TRP A 116 9.34 12.57 -21.82
CA TRP A 116 9.79 13.29 -23.01
C TRP A 116 11.29 13.06 -23.29
N PRO A 117 11.68 12.36 -24.39
CA PRO A 117 13.08 12.04 -24.66
C PRO A 117 13.97 13.27 -24.92
N GLY A 118 13.37 14.36 -25.41
CA GLY A 118 14.07 15.61 -25.70
C GLY A 118 14.67 16.27 -24.45
N LEU A 119 14.22 15.89 -23.25
CA LEU A 119 14.66 16.48 -22.00
C LEU A 119 16.17 16.33 -21.75
N VAL A 120 16.79 15.23 -22.20
CA VAL A 120 18.23 14.98 -22.01
C VAL A 120 19.08 16.11 -22.61
N ALA A 121 18.64 16.71 -23.72
CA ALA A 121 19.34 17.86 -24.34
C ALA A 121 19.34 19.12 -23.46
N HIS A 122 18.46 19.19 -22.46
CA HIS A 122 18.32 20.33 -21.54
C HIS A 122 18.93 20.06 -20.15
N GLU A 123 19.70 18.97 -19.98
CA GLU A 123 20.29 18.56 -18.70
C GLU A 123 21.04 19.70 -18.00
N SER A 124 21.97 20.37 -18.69
CA SER A 124 22.80 21.43 -18.10
C SER A 124 21.96 22.58 -17.56
N ARG A 125 20.85 22.88 -18.24
CA ARG A 125 19.93 23.94 -17.84
C ARG A 125 19.10 23.54 -16.62
N LEU A 126 18.59 22.30 -16.59
CA LEU A 126 17.89 21.74 -15.44
C LEU A 126 18.79 21.73 -14.20
N PHE A 127 20.04 21.29 -14.38
CA PHE A 127 21.03 21.23 -13.31
C PHE A 127 21.40 22.62 -12.78
N ALA A 128 21.64 23.58 -13.69
CA ALA A 128 21.91 24.96 -13.29
C ALA A 128 20.77 25.56 -12.47
N ALA A 129 19.51 25.33 -12.87
CA ALA A 129 18.35 25.78 -12.12
C ALA A 129 18.29 25.19 -10.70
N CYS A 130 18.62 23.89 -10.55
CA CYS A 130 18.67 23.25 -9.24
C CYS A 130 19.78 23.82 -8.35
N GLN A 131 20.95 24.12 -8.90
CA GLN A 131 22.09 24.65 -8.14
C GLN A 131 21.92 26.13 -7.76
N GLN A 132 21.30 26.93 -8.63
CA GLN A 132 21.13 28.36 -8.45
C GLN A 132 19.91 28.73 -7.61
N SER A 133 18.97 27.79 -7.44
CA SER A 133 17.78 28.02 -6.63
C SER A 133 18.17 28.39 -5.20
N LYS A 134 17.68 29.54 -4.75
CA LYS A 134 17.82 29.98 -3.35
C LYS A 134 16.79 29.31 -2.42
N ARG A 135 15.93 28.45 -2.98
CA ARG A 135 14.87 27.78 -2.23
C ARG A 135 15.45 26.61 -1.44
N ARG A 136 14.79 26.32 -0.33
CA ARG A 136 15.08 25.15 0.47
C ARG A 136 14.72 23.89 -0.32
N ALA A 137 15.45 22.82 -0.04
CA ALA A 137 15.26 21.53 -0.70
C ALA A 137 13.86 20.92 -0.42
N ASP A 138 13.12 21.39 0.59
CA ASP A 138 11.75 20.99 0.89
C ASP A 138 10.69 21.60 -0.06
N PHE A 139 11.07 22.52 -0.94
CA PHE A 139 10.16 23.08 -1.94
C PHE A 139 9.79 22.04 -3.00
N VAL A 140 8.50 21.83 -3.22
CA VAL A 140 8.00 20.70 -4.05
C VAL A 140 8.51 20.70 -5.48
N VAL A 141 8.75 21.88 -6.08
CA VAL A 141 9.32 21.99 -7.43
C VAL A 141 10.75 21.46 -7.47
N TYR A 142 11.52 21.62 -6.39
CA TYR A 142 12.85 21.03 -6.25
C TYR A 142 12.78 19.50 -6.33
N ALA A 143 11.80 18.89 -5.64
CA ALA A 143 11.55 17.45 -5.72
C ALA A 143 11.17 16.98 -7.13
N TYR A 144 10.40 17.78 -7.87
CA TYR A 144 10.04 17.46 -9.26
C TYR A 144 11.24 17.42 -10.19
N LEU A 145 12.18 18.37 -10.06
CA LEU A 145 13.37 18.38 -10.89
C LEU A 145 14.27 17.17 -10.63
N TRP A 146 14.45 16.79 -9.36
CA TRP A 146 15.15 15.56 -9.01
C TRP A 146 14.43 14.31 -9.50
N SER A 147 13.10 14.28 -9.43
CA SER A 147 12.31 13.17 -9.96
C SER A 147 12.48 13.00 -11.47
N ILE A 148 12.45 14.11 -12.21
CA ILE A 148 12.72 14.14 -13.65
C ILE A 148 14.15 13.66 -13.94
N ALA A 149 15.15 14.20 -13.23
CA ALA A 149 16.54 13.80 -13.39
C ALA A 149 16.76 12.31 -13.12
N SER A 150 16.04 11.75 -12.15
CA SER A 150 16.08 10.34 -11.78
C SER A 150 15.54 9.45 -12.90
N VAL A 151 14.44 9.83 -13.58
CA VAL A 151 13.88 9.02 -14.67
C VAL A 151 14.83 9.00 -15.87
N HIS A 152 15.42 10.15 -16.21
CA HIS A 152 16.33 10.27 -17.35
C HIS A 152 17.79 9.90 -17.03
N GLN A 153 18.11 9.60 -15.78
CA GLN A 153 19.47 9.29 -15.32
C GLN A 153 20.50 10.36 -15.73
N LEU A 154 20.14 11.63 -15.52
CA LEU A 154 20.96 12.79 -15.91
C LEU A 154 22.31 12.82 -15.18
N THR A 155 23.41 12.83 -15.92
CA THR A 155 24.77 12.62 -15.38
C THR A 155 25.22 13.68 -14.38
N SER A 156 24.83 14.94 -14.61
CA SER A 156 25.18 16.10 -13.76
C SER A 156 24.63 15.96 -12.33
N PHE A 157 23.53 15.23 -12.15
CA PHE A 157 22.94 14.98 -10.83
C PHE A 157 23.64 13.84 -10.08
N ALA A 158 24.30 12.92 -10.80
CA ALA A 158 24.96 11.77 -10.19
C ALA A 158 26.07 12.19 -9.24
N ASP A 159 26.97 13.09 -9.65
CA ASP A 159 28.07 13.56 -8.82
C ASP A 159 27.59 14.24 -7.53
N VAL A 160 26.51 15.03 -7.64
CA VAL A 160 25.88 15.70 -6.48
C VAL A 160 25.23 14.68 -5.55
N ALA A 161 24.57 13.65 -6.10
CA ALA A 161 23.98 12.59 -5.29
C ALA A 161 25.05 11.81 -4.51
N LEU A 162 26.18 11.50 -5.15
CA LEU A 162 27.29 10.80 -4.51
C LEU A 162 27.96 11.66 -3.44
N ASP A 163 28.20 12.93 -3.72
CA ASP A 163 28.75 13.87 -2.74
C ASP A 163 27.81 14.05 -1.53
N ALA A 164 26.49 14.05 -1.75
CA ALA A 164 25.54 14.14 -0.65
C ALA A 164 25.68 12.98 0.35
N ILE A 165 25.95 11.76 -0.13
CA ILE A 165 26.19 10.59 0.72
C ILE A 165 27.57 10.66 1.37
N LYS A 166 28.62 11.01 0.62
CA LYS A 166 30.00 11.01 1.13
C LYS A 166 30.25 12.12 2.17
N SER A 167 29.58 13.26 1.98
CA SER A 167 29.74 14.47 2.79
C SER A 167 28.59 14.67 3.79
N ASP A 168 27.74 13.67 3.99
CA ASP A 168 26.61 13.69 4.93
C ASP A 168 25.68 14.92 4.77
N LYS A 169 25.37 15.32 3.53
CA LYS A 169 24.52 16.49 3.22
C LYS A 169 23.04 16.17 3.38
N MET A 170 22.55 16.25 4.61
CA MET A 170 21.17 15.89 4.98
C MET A 170 20.08 16.66 4.23
N ASP A 171 20.32 17.92 3.82
CA ASP A 171 19.32 18.70 3.08
C ASP A 171 19.02 18.14 1.69
N THR A 172 19.98 17.43 1.09
CA THR A 172 19.88 16.86 -0.26
C THR A 172 19.77 15.34 -0.28
N ILE A 173 20.00 14.68 0.87
CA ILE A 173 20.17 13.23 0.94
C ILE A 173 18.94 12.48 0.40
N MET A 174 17.74 12.99 0.66
CA MET A 174 16.52 12.29 0.25
C MET A 174 16.41 12.17 -1.27
N TYR A 175 16.73 13.26 -1.96
CA TYR A 175 16.71 13.32 -3.41
C TYR A 175 17.86 12.53 -4.02
N ALA A 176 19.04 12.61 -3.40
CA ALA A 176 20.21 11.83 -3.79
C ALA A 176 19.93 10.32 -3.74
N LEU A 177 19.37 9.82 -2.63
CA LEU A 177 19.02 8.41 -2.49
C LEU A 177 17.96 7.97 -3.51
N SER A 178 16.91 8.79 -3.71
CA SER A 178 15.87 8.50 -4.72
C SER A 178 16.46 8.42 -6.15
N PHE A 179 17.37 9.34 -6.50
CA PHE A 179 18.06 9.34 -7.78
C PHE A 179 18.90 8.08 -7.99
N LEU A 180 19.70 7.73 -6.98
CA LEU A 180 20.54 6.55 -7.01
C LEU A 180 19.71 5.26 -7.08
N ASN A 181 18.55 5.19 -6.40
CA ASN A 181 17.67 4.03 -6.47
C ASN A 181 17.10 3.80 -7.86
N ALA A 182 16.94 4.86 -8.66
CA ALA A 182 16.57 4.75 -10.06
C ALA A 182 17.73 4.28 -10.96
N SER A 183 18.99 4.44 -10.52
CA SER A 183 20.17 4.09 -11.33
C SER A 183 20.37 2.58 -11.53
N PRO A 184 20.93 2.13 -12.66
CA PRO A 184 21.21 0.72 -12.90
C PRO A 184 22.07 0.10 -11.79
N THR A 185 21.78 -1.14 -11.40
CA THR A 185 22.52 -1.86 -10.34
C THR A 185 24.03 -1.87 -10.59
N SER A 186 24.46 -2.05 -11.84
CA SER A 186 25.88 -2.06 -12.22
C SER A 186 26.64 -0.79 -11.83
N ALA A 187 25.98 0.38 -11.88
CA ALA A 187 26.58 1.65 -11.48
C ALA A 187 26.67 1.80 -9.95
N LEU A 188 25.82 1.11 -9.20
CA LEU A 188 25.73 1.20 -7.74
C LEU A 188 26.64 0.21 -7.00
N LEU A 189 26.98 -0.93 -7.62
CA LEU A 189 27.84 -1.97 -7.03
C LEU A 189 29.14 -1.41 -6.40
N PRO A 190 29.90 -0.52 -7.07
CA PRO A 190 31.15 0.03 -6.50
C PRO A 190 30.92 0.92 -5.27
N LEU A 191 29.70 1.41 -5.06
CA LEU A 191 29.34 2.40 -4.05
C LEU A 191 28.65 1.80 -2.82
N CYS A 192 28.38 0.49 -2.82
CA CYS A 192 27.70 -0.21 -1.73
C CYS A 192 28.34 0.05 -0.36
N ALA A 193 29.68 0.09 -0.30
CA ALA A 193 30.40 0.37 0.93
C ALA A 193 30.16 1.79 1.46
N ASP A 194 30.05 2.78 0.57
CA ASP A 194 29.75 4.17 0.94
C ASP A 194 28.33 4.28 1.53
N PHE A 195 27.36 3.53 0.98
CA PHE A 195 25.97 3.51 1.47
C PHE A 195 25.87 2.93 2.87
N ILE A 196 26.57 1.81 3.12
CA ILE A 196 26.60 1.19 4.46
C ILE A 196 27.31 2.10 5.46
N ALA A 197 28.46 2.67 5.08
CA ALA A 197 29.18 3.59 5.96
C ALA A 197 28.35 4.85 6.30
N PHE A 198 27.60 5.38 5.32
CA PHE A 198 26.67 6.49 5.55
C PHE A 198 25.59 6.12 6.58
N TYR A 199 25.01 4.93 6.44
CA TYR A 199 24.02 4.44 7.40
C TYR A 199 24.59 4.32 8.82
N GLU A 200 25.71 3.63 8.98
CA GLU A 200 26.33 3.36 10.29
C GLU A 200 26.65 4.65 11.04
N ARG A 201 27.06 5.70 10.32
CA ARG A 201 27.31 7.04 10.90
C ARG A 201 26.04 7.74 11.38
N ASN A 202 24.90 7.51 10.72
CA ASN A 202 23.71 8.34 10.88
C ASN A 202 22.55 7.67 11.64
N ILE A 203 22.47 6.34 11.70
CA ILE A 203 21.37 5.65 12.41
C ILE A 203 21.37 5.88 13.93
N THR A 204 22.54 6.12 14.53
CA THR A 204 22.64 6.40 15.97
C THR A 204 22.00 7.73 16.40
N ARG A 205 21.51 8.56 15.46
CA ARG A 205 20.92 9.88 15.74
C ARG A 205 19.39 9.90 15.92
N GLY A 206 18.71 8.76 15.80
CA GLY A 206 17.31 8.59 16.21
C GLY A 206 16.25 9.15 15.24
N HIS A 207 15.40 8.24 14.73
CA HIS A 207 13.98 8.35 14.33
C HIS A 207 13.45 9.50 13.44
N ASN A 208 14.22 10.54 13.08
CA ASN A 208 13.75 11.63 12.21
C ASN A 208 13.94 11.37 10.70
N LEU A 209 14.33 10.14 10.32
CA LEU A 209 14.81 9.81 8.98
C LEU A 209 14.13 8.59 8.35
N ALA A 210 12.93 8.21 8.79
CA ALA A 210 12.25 6.99 8.30
C ALA A 210 12.22 6.86 6.76
N ARG A 211 12.00 7.95 6.02
CA ARG A 211 12.02 7.93 4.55
C ARG A 211 13.43 7.72 3.96
N VAL A 212 14.45 8.30 4.59
CA VAL A 212 15.87 8.11 4.21
C VAL A 212 16.30 6.68 4.48
N GLU A 213 15.89 6.10 5.61
CA GLU A 213 16.15 4.70 5.96
C GLU A 213 15.59 3.74 4.90
N VAL A 214 14.33 3.96 4.48
CA VAL A 214 13.67 3.14 3.45
C VAL A 214 14.41 3.19 2.12
N GLU A 215 14.75 4.38 1.64
CA GLU A 215 15.48 4.50 0.36
C GLU A 215 16.90 3.92 0.47
N LEU A 216 17.55 4.04 1.62
CA LEU A 216 18.88 3.46 1.84
C LEU A 216 18.83 1.92 1.88
N ILE A 217 17.80 1.33 2.49
CA ILE A 217 17.57 -0.11 2.46
C ILE A 217 17.36 -0.60 1.03
N ARG A 218 16.57 0.13 0.23
CA ARG A 218 16.35 -0.20 -1.18
C ARG A 218 17.65 -0.16 -1.97
N LEU A 219 18.52 0.82 -1.71
CA LEU A 219 19.83 0.91 -2.35
C LEU A 219 20.72 -0.29 -1.98
N ILE A 220 20.81 -0.60 -0.69
CA ILE A 220 21.61 -1.72 -0.19
C ILE A 220 21.06 -3.04 -0.75
N ASP A 221 19.75 -3.25 -0.78
CA ASP A 221 19.13 -4.44 -1.39
C ASP A 221 19.44 -4.59 -2.88
N LYS A 222 19.59 -3.45 -3.57
CA LYS A 222 19.90 -3.43 -4.99
C LYS A 222 21.35 -3.78 -5.30
N CYS A 223 22.30 -3.44 -4.43
CA CYS A 223 23.74 -3.52 -4.74
C CYS A 223 24.58 -4.40 -3.79
N ALA A 224 24.08 -4.76 -2.62
CA ALA A 224 24.78 -5.66 -1.71
C ALA A 224 24.59 -7.13 -2.13
N ASP A 225 25.58 -7.97 -1.85
CA ASP A 225 25.35 -9.40 -1.85
C ASP A 225 24.43 -9.80 -0.67
N ARG A 226 23.84 -11.00 -0.78
CA ARG A 226 22.90 -11.54 0.21
C ARG A 226 23.48 -11.55 1.63
N THR A 227 24.75 -11.93 1.79
CA THR A 227 25.38 -12.00 3.11
C THR A 227 25.46 -10.61 3.74
N ARG A 228 25.85 -9.61 2.95
CA ARG A 228 26.08 -8.25 3.42
C ARG A 228 24.77 -7.54 3.77
N ILE A 229 23.72 -7.69 2.97
CA ILE A 229 22.41 -7.15 3.34
C ILE A 229 21.83 -7.85 4.58
N SER A 230 21.99 -9.16 4.71
CA SER A 230 21.49 -9.87 5.90
C SER A 230 22.23 -9.46 7.17
N GLN A 231 23.55 -9.27 7.11
CA GLN A 231 24.33 -8.70 8.23
C GLN A 231 23.84 -7.30 8.60
N TRP A 232 23.62 -6.46 7.60
CA TRP A 232 23.10 -5.11 7.79
C TRP A 232 21.69 -5.11 8.40
N LEU A 233 20.79 -5.96 7.89
CA LEU A 233 19.41 -6.09 8.38
C LEU A 233 19.39 -6.60 9.82
N ASN A 234 20.27 -7.52 10.20
CA ASN A 234 20.40 -7.96 11.58
C ASN A 234 20.80 -6.79 12.49
N GLY A 235 21.82 -6.00 12.12
CA GLY A 235 22.22 -4.82 12.89
C GLY A 235 21.11 -3.76 13.00
N TYR A 236 20.38 -3.53 11.90
CA TYR A 236 19.20 -2.65 11.89
C TYR A 236 18.14 -3.16 12.88
N LEU A 237 17.72 -4.42 12.75
CA LEU A 237 16.63 -4.99 13.53
C LEU A 237 16.99 -5.20 15.00
N GLU A 238 18.26 -5.43 15.33
CA GLU A 238 18.74 -5.47 16.71
C GLU A 238 18.51 -4.17 17.48
N SER A 239 18.50 -3.03 16.78
CA SER A 239 18.18 -1.73 17.40
C SER A 239 16.70 -1.61 17.79
N PHE A 240 15.79 -2.29 17.06
CA PHE A 240 14.35 -2.33 17.37
C PHE A 240 14.01 -3.45 18.34
N PHE A 241 14.68 -4.60 18.22
CA PHE A 241 14.44 -5.79 19.04
C PHE A 241 15.72 -6.24 19.77
N PRO A 242 16.16 -5.48 20.79
CA PRO A 242 17.26 -5.91 21.65
C PRO A 242 16.98 -7.30 22.23
N GLN A 243 18.02 -8.10 22.42
CA GLN A 243 17.91 -9.50 22.82
C GLN A 243 17.01 -9.69 24.06
N GLU A 244 17.10 -8.80 25.05
CA GLU A 244 16.31 -8.82 26.29
C GLU A 244 14.79 -8.59 26.09
N LYS A 245 14.40 -8.02 24.95
CA LYS A 245 13.02 -7.69 24.59
C LYS A 245 12.41 -8.64 23.55
N ARG A 246 13.17 -9.59 22.99
CA ARG A 246 12.68 -10.49 21.93
C ARG A 246 11.55 -11.41 22.39
N ASP A 247 11.55 -11.79 23.68
CA ASP A 247 10.55 -12.70 24.24
C ASP A 247 9.36 -11.99 24.93
N LYS A 248 9.32 -10.65 24.92
CA LYS A 248 8.29 -9.86 25.59
C LYS A 248 7.54 -8.98 24.59
N PHE A 249 6.22 -8.94 24.70
CA PHE A 249 5.35 -8.02 23.93
C PHE A 249 5.03 -6.77 24.76
N ALA A 250 5.08 -5.60 24.14
CA ALA A 250 4.96 -4.30 24.81
C ALA A 250 4.21 -3.29 23.93
N GLU A 251 3.68 -2.22 24.53
CA GLU A 251 2.96 -1.16 23.80
C GLU A 251 3.82 -0.48 22.70
N ASP A 252 5.14 -0.47 22.86
CA ASP A 252 6.11 0.03 21.86
C ASP A 252 6.02 -0.70 20.50
N ASP A 253 5.37 -1.87 20.45
CA ASP A 253 5.20 -2.69 19.24
C ASP A 253 4.45 -1.94 18.11
N ILE A 254 3.63 -0.91 18.42
CA ILE A 254 2.98 -0.04 17.42
C ILE A 254 4.00 0.83 16.67
N THR A 255 4.96 1.42 17.40
CA THR A 255 6.00 2.27 16.80
C THR A 255 6.93 1.44 15.93
N TYR A 256 7.21 0.20 16.34
CA TYR A 256 7.97 -0.75 15.55
C TYR A 256 7.22 -1.16 14.28
N ALA A 257 5.94 -1.48 14.37
CA ALA A 257 5.13 -1.80 13.19
C ALA A 257 5.16 -0.65 12.16
N PHE A 258 4.96 0.58 12.59
CA PHE A 258 5.04 1.74 11.69
C PHE A 258 6.42 1.84 11.00
N SER A 259 7.50 1.69 11.76
CA SER A 259 8.87 1.75 11.23
C SER A 259 9.15 0.61 10.23
N LEU A 260 8.63 -0.58 10.50
CA LEU A 260 8.81 -1.76 9.67
C LEU A 260 7.97 -1.75 8.39
N SER A 261 6.83 -1.04 8.36
CA SER A 261 5.88 -1.08 7.24
C SER A 261 6.52 -0.86 5.87
N HIS A 262 7.49 0.03 5.78
CA HIS A 262 8.14 0.37 4.52
C HIS A 262 9.33 -0.52 4.14
N VAL A 263 9.78 -1.40 5.04
CA VAL A 263 10.99 -2.23 4.90
C VAL A 263 10.71 -3.72 5.03
N ILE A 264 9.49 -4.08 5.44
CA ILE A 264 9.05 -5.46 5.69
C ILE A 264 9.20 -6.37 4.47
N ALA A 265 9.05 -5.83 3.26
CA ALA A 265 9.25 -6.58 2.02
C ALA A 265 10.69 -7.10 1.90
N THR A 266 11.66 -6.24 2.20
CA THR A 266 13.09 -6.60 2.21
C THR A 266 13.38 -7.58 3.33
N ILE A 267 12.81 -7.38 4.52
CA ILE A 267 12.96 -8.32 5.64
C ILE A 267 12.43 -9.71 5.26
N ALA A 268 11.25 -9.78 4.63
CA ALA A 268 10.65 -11.03 4.16
C ALA A 268 11.55 -11.77 3.17
N LYS A 269 12.18 -11.04 2.24
CA LYS A 269 13.10 -11.58 1.23
C LYS A 269 14.34 -12.26 1.85
N TYR A 270 14.80 -11.80 3.00
CA TYR A 270 16.01 -12.30 3.68
C TYR A 270 15.72 -12.99 5.02
N ALA A 271 14.48 -13.40 5.27
CA ALA A 271 14.07 -13.95 6.57
C ALA A 271 14.93 -15.14 7.03
N ASP A 272 15.39 -15.98 6.11
CA ASP A 272 16.22 -17.16 6.41
C ASP A 272 17.63 -16.82 6.94
N ASP A 273 18.13 -15.61 6.68
CA ASP A 273 19.47 -15.16 7.10
C ASP A 273 19.43 -14.17 8.28
N ILE A 274 18.24 -13.86 8.78
CA ILE A 274 18.02 -12.97 9.92
C ILE A 274 17.87 -13.81 11.19
N ASP A 275 18.27 -13.25 12.33
CA ASP A 275 18.09 -13.88 13.64
C ASP A 275 16.65 -14.39 13.80
N VAL A 276 16.52 -15.68 14.10
CA VAL A 276 15.22 -16.36 14.20
C VAL A 276 14.34 -15.74 15.28
N GLY A 277 14.92 -15.24 16.37
CA GLY A 277 14.17 -14.57 17.44
C GLY A 277 13.55 -13.25 16.96
N ILE A 278 14.28 -12.50 16.13
CA ILE A 278 13.77 -11.28 15.48
C ILE A 278 12.63 -11.62 14.51
N ILE A 279 12.82 -12.62 13.65
CA ILE A 279 11.77 -13.03 12.69
C ILE A 279 10.53 -13.52 13.42
N ASN A 280 10.70 -14.33 14.47
CA ASN A 280 9.60 -14.79 15.31
C ASN A 280 8.84 -13.61 15.94
N LYS A 281 9.56 -12.63 16.49
CA LYS A 281 8.96 -11.41 17.03
C LYS A 281 8.16 -10.68 15.97
N ILE A 282 8.73 -10.45 14.77
CA ILE A 282 8.06 -9.78 13.65
C ILE A 282 6.79 -10.53 13.22
N ILE A 283 6.83 -11.85 13.09
CA ILE A 283 5.66 -12.67 12.73
C ILE A 283 4.53 -12.52 13.74
N LEU A 284 4.86 -12.41 15.02
CA LEU A 284 3.92 -12.35 16.13
C LEU A 284 3.39 -10.93 16.43
N LEU A 285 4.02 -9.87 15.89
CA LEU A 285 3.56 -8.48 16.08
C LEU A 285 2.11 -8.31 15.60
N ASP A 286 1.26 -7.72 16.45
CA ASP A 286 -0.11 -7.35 16.06
C ASP A 286 -0.06 -6.16 15.10
N CYS A 287 -0.15 -6.46 13.81
CA CYS A 287 -0.05 -5.47 12.74
C CYS A 287 -1.34 -5.33 11.93
N LYS A 288 -2.50 -5.68 12.51
CA LYS A 288 -3.78 -5.67 11.78
C LYS A 288 -4.15 -4.31 11.17
N ALA A 289 -3.67 -3.21 11.75
CA ALA A 289 -3.86 -1.87 11.20
C ALA A 289 -3.00 -1.57 9.96
N TRP A 290 -1.96 -2.38 9.68
CA TRP A 290 -1.02 -2.19 8.58
C TRP A 290 -1.06 -3.39 7.62
N THR A 291 -1.92 -3.29 6.60
CA THR A 291 -2.19 -4.37 5.64
C THR A 291 -0.94 -4.91 4.94
N GLU A 292 0.04 -4.03 4.62
CA GLU A 292 1.30 -4.44 4.00
C GLU A 292 2.09 -5.41 4.87
N ILE A 293 2.25 -5.09 6.17
CA ILE A 293 2.98 -5.94 7.12
C ILE A 293 2.26 -7.26 7.29
N ASP A 294 0.94 -7.25 7.47
CA ASP A 294 0.16 -8.48 7.66
C ASP A 294 0.28 -9.42 6.45
N ASN A 295 0.30 -8.89 5.22
CA ASN A 295 0.50 -9.68 4.01
C ASN A 295 1.87 -10.38 3.99
N TYR A 296 2.95 -9.67 4.34
CA TYR A 296 4.29 -10.27 4.40
C TYR A 296 4.42 -11.24 5.58
N GLN A 297 3.84 -10.95 6.74
CA GLN A 297 3.80 -11.88 7.87
C GLN A 297 3.08 -13.19 7.48
N ARG A 298 1.97 -13.13 6.73
CA ARG A 298 1.31 -14.35 6.20
C ARG A 298 2.24 -15.15 5.30
N GLN A 299 2.99 -14.49 4.42
CA GLN A 299 3.97 -15.16 3.55
C GLN A 299 5.09 -15.82 4.37
N MET A 300 5.63 -15.11 5.37
CA MET A 300 6.63 -15.64 6.29
C MET A 300 6.11 -16.87 7.04
N VAL A 301 4.90 -16.82 7.59
CA VAL A 301 4.25 -17.97 8.25
C VAL A 301 4.10 -19.14 7.28
N ASN A 302 3.68 -18.87 6.04
CA ASN A 302 3.52 -19.89 5.00
C ASN A 302 4.85 -20.47 4.50
N ALA A 303 6.00 -19.84 4.79
CA ALA A 303 7.32 -20.37 4.47
C ALA A 303 7.90 -21.28 5.57
N LEU A 304 7.37 -21.23 6.79
CA LEU A 304 7.88 -22.02 7.92
C LEU A 304 7.71 -23.53 7.71
N THR A 305 8.47 -24.37 8.41
CA THR A 305 8.08 -25.79 8.53
C THR A 305 6.88 -25.92 9.48
N ASP A 306 6.14 -27.03 9.39
CA ASP A 306 5.02 -27.29 10.30
C ASP A 306 5.47 -27.28 11.77
N ALA A 307 6.63 -27.89 12.07
CA ALA A 307 7.22 -27.87 13.41
C ALA A 307 7.48 -26.44 13.90
N ARG A 308 8.08 -25.58 13.06
CA ARG A 308 8.34 -24.17 13.43
C ARG A 308 7.06 -23.37 13.63
N ALA A 309 6.04 -23.60 12.81
CA ALA A 309 4.76 -22.94 12.97
C ALA A 309 4.07 -23.36 14.28
N THR A 310 4.18 -24.63 14.67
CA THR A 310 3.68 -25.12 15.97
C THR A 310 4.46 -24.52 17.15
N GLU A 311 5.79 -24.47 17.09
CA GLU A 311 6.62 -23.83 18.13
C GLU A 311 6.23 -22.36 18.33
N LEU A 312 5.99 -21.62 17.24
CA LEU A 312 5.55 -20.23 17.31
C LEU A 312 4.13 -20.08 17.87
N LEU A 313 3.25 -21.04 17.62
CA LEU A 313 1.91 -21.05 18.18
C LEU A 313 1.97 -21.23 19.71
N GLU A 314 2.81 -22.15 20.18
CA GLU A 314 3.06 -22.36 21.60
C GLU A 314 3.66 -21.11 22.25
N LEU A 315 4.61 -20.45 21.59
CA LEU A 315 5.16 -19.17 22.03
C LEU A 315 4.08 -18.08 22.12
N ALA A 316 3.24 -17.95 21.09
CA ALA A 316 2.13 -16.99 21.08
C ALA A 316 1.17 -17.23 22.25
N ILE A 317 0.80 -18.49 22.51
CA ILE A 317 -0.07 -18.88 23.64
C ILE A 317 0.61 -18.57 24.97
N SER A 318 1.91 -18.86 25.10
CA SER A 318 2.67 -18.59 26.32
C SER A 318 2.77 -17.11 26.67
N SER A 319 2.64 -16.21 25.67
CA SER A 319 2.62 -14.77 25.90
C SER A 319 1.40 -14.30 26.68
N GLN A 320 0.33 -15.11 26.74
CA GLN A 320 -0.99 -14.78 27.31
C GLN A 320 -1.64 -13.51 26.71
N SER A 321 -1.07 -12.96 25.63
CA SER A 321 -1.56 -11.80 24.93
C SER A 321 -2.56 -12.22 23.85
N VAL A 322 -3.85 -12.00 24.10
CA VAL A 322 -4.89 -12.37 23.13
C VAL A 322 -4.70 -11.69 21.76
N PRO A 323 -4.28 -10.42 21.66
CA PRO A 323 -3.93 -9.82 20.36
C PRO A 323 -2.87 -10.61 19.59
N VAL A 324 -1.78 -11.02 20.25
CA VAL A 324 -0.67 -11.79 19.64
C VAL A 324 -1.16 -13.18 19.20
N ILE A 325 -1.84 -13.89 20.09
CA ILE A 325 -2.42 -15.21 19.82
C ILE A 325 -3.33 -15.12 18.59
N ASN A 326 -4.26 -14.18 18.60
CA ASN A 326 -5.24 -14.05 17.53
C ASN A 326 -4.62 -13.61 16.21
N ASN A 327 -3.66 -12.70 16.25
CA ASN A 327 -2.93 -12.24 15.07
C ASN A 327 -2.17 -13.39 14.39
N TYR A 328 -1.56 -14.28 15.17
CA TYR A 328 -0.86 -15.46 14.65
C TYR A 328 -1.85 -16.53 14.16
N LEU A 329 -2.90 -16.79 14.94
CA LEU A 329 -3.94 -17.77 14.59
C LEU A 329 -4.65 -17.42 13.27
N ALA A 330 -4.98 -16.14 13.06
CA ALA A 330 -5.57 -15.67 11.81
C ALA A 330 -4.70 -16.00 10.59
N LYS A 331 -3.37 -15.94 10.73
CA LYS A 331 -2.42 -16.30 9.67
C LYS A 331 -2.38 -17.81 9.43
N LEU A 332 -2.38 -18.61 10.50
CA LEU A 332 -2.45 -20.07 10.38
C LEU A 332 -3.74 -20.52 9.68
N LEU A 333 -4.88 -19.89 9.96
CA LEU A 333 -6.16 -20.27 9.35
C LEU A 333 -6.22 -20.06 7.83
N VAL A 334 -5.41 -19.17 7.27
CA VAL A 334 -5.41 -18.85 5.81
C VAL A 334 -4.65 -19.89 4.98
N GLY A 335 -3.74 -20.68 5.57
CA GLY A 335 -2.92 -21.63 4.79
C GLY A 335 -2.42 -22.86 5.52
N ARG A 336 -2.69 -22.97 6.83
CA ARG A 336 -2.13 -23.98 7.74
C ARG A 336 -3.12 -24.45 8.81
N ALA A 337 -4.42 -24.45 8.48
CA ALA A 337 -5.47 -24.85 9.41
C ALA A 337 -5.33 -26.32 9.88
N HIS A 338 -4.56 -27.16 9.17
CA HIS A 338 -4.26 -28.53 9.59
C HIS A 338 -3.46 -28.62 10.89
N LEU A 339 -2.68 -27.57 11.22
CA LEU A 339 -1.88 -27.50 12.45
C LEU A 339 -2.73 -27.25 13.70
N LEU A 340 -3.96 -26.77 13.53
CA LEU A 340 -4.86 -26.47 14.62
C LEU A 340 -5.55 -27.76 15.03
N THR A 341 -5.31 -28.23 16.26
CA THR A 341 -5.98 -29.41 16.80
C THR A 341 -7.34 -29.04 17.38
N LYS A 342 -8.26 -30.00 17.47
CA LYS A 342 -9.57 -29.77 18.08
C LYS A 342 -9.45 -29.28 19.54
N ALA A 343 -8.56 -29.92 20.32
CA ALA A 343 -8.31 -29.53 21.70
C ALA A 343 -7.84 -28.06 21.82
N LEU A 344 -6.95 -27.64 20.91
CA LEU A 344 -6.50 -26.26 20.86
C LEU A 344 -7.65 -25.31 20.47
N THR A 345 -8.42 -25.67 19.44
CA THR A 345 -9.61 -24.90 19.03
C THR A 345 -10.52 -24.64 20.22
N ILE A 346 -10.89 -25.70 20.96
CA ILE A 346 -11.76 -25.60 22.13
C ILE A 346 -11.17 -24.67 23.20
N SER A 347 -9.87 -24.77 23.47
CA SER A 347 -9.21 -23.95 24.49
C SER A 347 -9.18 -22.45 24.18
N LEU A 348 -9.22 -22.07 22.90
CA LEU A 348 -9.12 -20.68 22.44
C LEU A 348 -10.48 -19.98 22.29
N ILE A 349 -11.58 -20.73 22.25
CA ILE A 349 -12.94 -20.19 22.14
C ILE A 349 -13.20 -19.07 23.17
N PRO A 350 -13.03 -19.26 24.49
CA PRO A 350 -13.37 -18.22 25.46
C PRO A 350 -12.61 -16.90 25.24
N SER A 351 -11.31 -16.99 24.96
CA SER A 351 -10.48 -15.81 24.69
C SER A 351 -10.94 -15.07 23.44
N LEU A 352 -11.20 -15.77 22.33
CA LEU A 352 -11.60 -15.14 21.08
C LEU A 352 -13.05 -14.59 21.12
N LEU A 353 -13.92 -15.23 21.89
CA LEU A 353 -15.32 -14.81 22.03
C LEU A 353 -15.45 -13.53 22.89
N SER A 354 -14.51 -13.31 23.80
CA SER A 354 -14.54 -12.17 24.75
C SER A 354 -14.38 -10.79 24.11
N PHE A 355 -13.91 -10.68 22.86
CA PHE A 355 -13.77 -9.39 22.17
C PHE A 355 -14.20 -9.46 20.70
N HIS A 356 -15.08 -8.53 20.35
CA HIS A 356 -15.76 -8.46 19.06
C HIS A 356 -14.86 -8.36 17.84
N MET A 357 -13.69 -7.74 17.99
CA MET A 357 -12.69 -7.64 16.92
C MET A 357 -12.16 -9.00 16.45
N TRP A 358 -12.47 -10.09 17.16
CA TRP A 358 -11.96 -11.43 16.88
C TRP A 358 -13.03 -12.43 16.44
N HIS A 359 -14.31 -12.02 16.36
CA HIS A 359 -15.41 -12.93 16.00
C HIS A 359 -15.23 -13.60 14.63
N HIS A 360 -14.66 -12.92 13.64
CA HIS A 360 -14.39 -13.53 12.34
C HIS A 360 -13.29 -14.61 12.43
N THR A 361 -12.24 -14.36 13.21
CA THR A 361 -11.19 -15.35 13.44
C THR A 361 -11.72 -16.54 14.25
N LEU A 362 -12.61 -16.28 15.22
CA LEU A 362 -13.33 -17.32 15.95
C LEU A 362 -14.16 -18.19 15.01
N PHE A 363 -14.94 -17.58 14.11
CA PHE A 363 -15.72 -18.32 13.12
C PHE A 363 -14.85 -19.25 12.29
N MET A 364 -13.78 -18.71 11.67
CA MET A 364 -12.86 -19.50 10.85
C MET A 364 -12.24 -20.67 11.65
N LEU A 365 -11.87 -20.41 12.91
CA LEU A 365 -11.31 -21.44 13.79
C LEU A 365 -12.31 -22.58 14.04
N VAL A 366 -13.51 -22.26 14.51
CA VAL A 366 -14.51 -23.28 14.88
C VAL A 366 -15.06 -24.00 13.66
N ALA A 367 -15.28 -23.28 12.55
CA ALA A 367 -15.76 -23.86 11.30
C ALA A 367 -14.80 -24.93 10.75
N SER A 368 -13.49 -24.72 10.90
CA SER A 368 -12.48 -25.66 10.40
C SER A 368 -12.47 -27.02 11.11
N LYS A 369 -13.07 -27.11 12.31
CA LYS A 369 -13.12 -28.31 13.16
C LYS A 369 -14.53 -28.61 13.68
N TRP A 370 -15.56 -28.10 13.01
CA TRP A 370 -16.90 -28.13 13.55
C TRP A 370 -17.45 -29.56 13.64
N ASP A 371 -17.78 -29.97 14.87
CA ASP A 371 -18.48 -31.20 15.22
C ASP A 371 -19.22 -31.01 16.55
N ASP A 372 -19.90 -32.05 17.03
CA ASP A 372 -20.69 -32.02 18.28
C ASP A 372 -19.87 -31.51 19.48
N GLU A 373 -18.59 -31.90 19.59
CA GLU A 373 -17.72 -31.53 20.72
C GLU A 373 -17.34 -30.05 20.68
N VAL A 374 -16.96 -29.54 19.50
CA VAL A 374 -16.67 -28.11 19.31
C VAL A 374 -17.93 -27.26 19.45
N ALA A 375 -19.08 -27.75 18.97
CA ALA A 375 -20.37 -27.07 19.08
C ALA A 375 -20.79 -26.91 20.55
N ASP A 376 -20.68 -27.98 21.34
CA ASP A 376 -20.99 -27.96 22.78
C ASP A 376 -20.05 -27.02 23.55
N ALA A 377 -18.75 -27.04 23.23
CA ALA A 377 -17.78 -26.14 23.82
C ALA A 377 -18.05 -24.67 23.46
N PHE A 378 -18.37 -24.38 22.20
CA PHE A 378 -18.71 -23.05 21.72
C PHE A 378 -19.94 -22.49 22.44
N LEU A 379 -21.01 -23.29 22.48
CA LEU A 379 -22.25 -22.99 23.18
C LEU A 379 -22.04 -22.64 24.64
N LYS A 380 -21.32 -23.52 25.35
CA LYS A 380 -21.06 -23.36 26.77
C LYS A 380 -20.37 -22.01 27.04
N ASN A 381 -19.32 -21.71 26.28
CA ASN A 381 -18.60 -20.44 26.42
C ASN A 381 -19.46 -19.23 26.04
N MET A 382 -20.30 -19.33 25.00
CA MET A 382 -21.24 -18.27 24.63
C MET A 382 -22.21 -17.92 25.75
N ILE A 383 -22.71 -18.91 26.47
CA ILE A 383 -23.67 -18.72 27.57
C ILE A 383 -22.98 -18.19 28.82
N GLU A 384 -21.82 -18.75 29.17
CA GLU A 384 -21.09 -18.43 30.40
C GLU A 384 -20.36 -17.08 30.32
N MET A 385 -20.14 -16.54 29.12
CA MET A 385 -19.41 -15.29 28.93
C MET A 385 -20.21 -14.08 29.41
N PRO A 386 -19.60 -13.15 30.16
CA PRO A 386 -20.24 -11.90 30.55
C PRO A 386 -20.29 -10.94 29.35
N TRP A 387 -21.37 -11.02 28.56
CA TRP A 387 -21.56 -10.14 27.42
C TRP A 387 -21.68 -8.67 27.88
N ASN A 388 -20.98 -7.78 27.18
CA ASN A 388 -21.25 -6.35 27.21
C ASN A 388 -22.07 -5.95 25.96
N SER A 389 -22.65 -4.75 25.97
CA SER A 389 -23.51 -4.27 24.88
C SER A 389 -22.78 -4.23 23.52
N ILE A 390 -21.53 -3.77 23.50
CA ILE A 390 -20.71 -3.66 22.27
C ILE A 390 -20.44 -5.06 21.71
N ASN A 391 -20.00 -5.99 22.56
CA ASN A 391 -19.66 -7.35 22.14
C ASN A 391 -20.88 -8.08 21.58
N ALA A 392 -22.02 -7.97 22.24
CA ALA A 392 -23.27 -8.60 21.81
C ALA A 392 -23.73 -8.04 20.46
N GLN A 393 -23.79 -6.71 20.32
CA GLN A 393 -24.20 -6.05 19.07
C GLN A 393 -23.31 -6.43 17.89
N MET A 394 -21.99 -6.52 18.11
CA MET A 394 -21.05 -6.92 17.06
C MET A 394 -21.14 -8.41 16.71
N PHE A 395 -21.52 -9.26 17.67
CA PHE A 395 -21.80 -10.67 17.40
C PHE A 395 -23.11 -10.85 16.62
N GLU A 396 -24.16 -10.07 16.93
CA GLU A 396 -25.43 -10.09 16.17
C GLU A 396 -25.17 -9.86 14.66
N GLY A 397 -24.28 -8.92 14.31
CA GLY A 397 -23.86 -8.70 12.91
C GLY A 397 -23.14 -9.88 12.24
N LYS A 398 -22.72 -10.88 13.03
CA LYS A 398 -22.09 -12.13 12.57
C LYS A 398 -23.00 -13.36 12.72
N ALA A 399 -24.21 -13.23 13.26
CA ALA A 399 -25.11 -14.35 13.51
C ALA A 399 -25.41 -15.16 12.23
N GLY A 400 -25.55 -14.49 11.08
CA GLY A 400 -25.72 -15.18 9.79
C GLY A 400 -24.53 -16.05 9.40
N GLU A 401 -23.30 -15.54 9.56
CA GLU A 401 -22.07 -16.31 9.27
C GLU A 401 -22.01 -17.58 10.13
N PHE A 402 -22.28 -17.46 11.43
CA PHE A 402 -22.30 -18.60 12.35
C PHE A 402 -23.50 -19.55 12.14
N SER A 403 -24.61 -19.11 11.53
CA SER A 403 -25.81 -19.93 11.28
C SER A 403 -25.54 -21.12 10.38
N THR A 404 -24.59 -20.97 9.46
CA THR A 404 -24.11 -22.01 8.57
C THR A 404 -23.49 -23.21 9.29
N LEU A 405 -23.11 -23.07 10.56
CA LEU A 405 -22.54 -24.15 11.37
C LEU A 405 -23.61 -24.96 12.11
N LEU A 406 -24.85 -24.48 12.21
CA LEU A 406 -25.88 -25.16 12.98
C LEU A 406 -26.41 -26.38 12.22
N SER A 407 -26.42 -27.54 12.90
CA SER A 407 -27.15 -28.73 12.43
C SER A 407 -28.57 -28.73 13.01
N ALA A 408 -29.49 -29.48 12.41
CA ALA A 408 -30.85 -29.64 12.96
C ALA A 408 -30.85 -30.15 14.43
N ARG A 409 -29.93 -31.06 14.77
CA ARG A 409 -29.75 -31.56 16.14
C ARG A 409 -29.25 -30.47 17.10
N HIS A 410 -28.39 -29.58 16.60
CA HIS A 410 -27.94 -28.43 17.38
C HIS A 410 -29.10 -27.44 17.59
N LEU A 411 -29.92 -27.15 16.59
CA LEU A 411 -31.08 -26.25 16.73
C LEU A 411 -32.05 -26.68 17.85
N ASP A 412 -32.32 -27.98 17.99
CA ASP A 412 -33.20 -28.50 19.05
C ASP A 412 -32.56 -28.32 20.44
N ALA A 413 -31.28 -28.67 20.59
CA ALA A 413 -30.55 -28.45 21.84
C ALA A 413 -30.52 -26.95 22.21
N TYR A 414 -30.22 -26.08 21.23
CA TYR A 414 -30.17 -24.63 21.42
C TYR A 414 -31.54 -24.05 21.83
N THR A 415 -32.65 -24.59 21.30
CA THR A 415 -34.02 -24.18 21.67
C THR A 415 -34.33 -24.53 23.12
N ASP A 416 -33.95 -25.73 23.56
CA ASP A 416 -34.10 -26.15 24.96
C ASP A 416 -33.22 -25.32 25.92
N TYR A 417 -32.04 -24.89 25.45
CA TYR A 417 -31.12 -24.04 26.22
C TYR A 417 -31.53 -22.57 26.25
N ALA A 418 -32.07 -22.00 25.17
CA ALA A 418 -32.54 -20.61 25.11
C ALA A 418 -33.60 -20.32 26.19
N ASN A 419 -34.42 -21.31 26.54
CA ASN A 419 -35.39 -21.24 27.63
C ASN A 419 -34.76 -21.07 29.03
N ARG A 420 -33.44 -21.22 29.17
CA ARG A 420 -32.68 -21.10 30.43
C ARG A 420 -31.79 -19.86 30.47
N VAL A 421 -31.67 -19.11 29.38
CA VAL A 421 -30.81 -17.92 29.27
C VAL A 421 -31.52 -16.72 29.89
N THR A 422 -30.92 -16.11 30.92
CA THR A 422 -31.49 -14.93 31.61
C THR A 422 -30.99 -13.61 31.03
N ASP A 423 -29.89 -13.62 30.26
CA ASP A 423 -29.36 -12.42 29.62
C ASP A 423 -30.16 -12.12 28.33
N PRO A 424 -30.88 -10.98 28.26
CA PRO A 424 -31.70 -10.65 27.09
C PRO A 424 -30.90 -10.47 25.80
N ARG A 425 -29.60 -10.17 25.89
CA ARG A 425 -28.73 -9.98 24.71
C ARG A 425 -28.37 -11.32 24.08
N ILE A 426 -28.04 -12.31 24.91
CA ILE A 426 -27.73 -13.67 24.46
C ILE A 426 -29.00 -14.31 23.89
N LEU A 427 -30.14 -14.12 24.56
CA LEU A 427 -31.43 -14.60 24.07
C LEU A 427 -31.75 -14.06 22.67
N ARG A 428 -31.52 -12.76 22.44
CA ARG A 428 -31.69 -12.13 21.13
C ARG A 428 -30.75 -12.71 20.07
N ILE A 429 -29.48 -12.91 20.39
CA ILE A 429 -28.52 -13.56 19.47
C ILE A 429 -29.02 -14.95 19.09
N PHE A 430 -29.44 -15.78 20.06
CA PHE A 430 -29.97 -17.11 19.78
C PHE A 430 -31.23 -17.10 18.92
N GLN A 431 -32.15 -16.17 19.16
CA GLN A 431 -33.36 -16.03 18.36
C GLN A 431 -33.04 -15.70 16.90
N LEU A 432 -32.17 -14.72 16.66
CA LEU A 432 -31.69 -14.37 15.32
C LEU A 432 -30.98 -15.56 14.66
N TRP A 433 -30.16 -16.27 15.43
CA TRP A 433 -29.39 -17.40 14.92
C TRP A 433 -30.27 -18.57 14.48
N ILE A 434 -31.34 -18.86 15.24
CA ILE A 434 -32.36 -19.88 14.91
C ILE A 434 -33.21 -19.44 13.72
N GLU A 435 -33.62 -18.17 13.66
CA GLU A 435 -34.41 -17.61 12.56
C GLU A 435 -33.67 -17.74 11.22
N VAL A 436 -32.42 -17.28 11.17
CA VAL A 436 -31.60 -17.37 9.95
C VAL A 436 -31.32 -18.81 9.55
N ALA A 437 -30.98 -19.69 10.51
CA ALA A 437 -30.71 -21.10 10.20
C ALA A 437 -31.94 -21.83 9.63
N ARG A 438 -33.16 -21.45 10.07
CA ARG A 438 -34.41 -22.04 9.56
C ARG A 438 -34.74 -21.58 8.14
N ASP A 439 -34.45 -20.32 7.81
CA ASP A 439 -34.67 -19.77 6.47
C ASP A 439 -33.69 -20.32 5.41
N GLU A 440 -32.48 -20.75 5.82
CA GLU A 440 -31.46 -21.32 4.92
C GLU A 440 -31.58 -22.84 4.72
N THR A 441 -32.30 -23.58 5.57
CA THR A 441 -32.67 -24.98 5.31
C THR A 441 -33.96 -25.06 4.48
N PRO A 442 -33.95 -25.66 3.28
CA PRO A 442 -35.20 -25.93 2.57
C PRO A 442 -36.06 -26.83 3.45
N SER A 443 -37.30 -26.41 3.71
CA SER A 443 -38.30 -27.27 4.33
C SER A 443 -38.44 -28.56 3.51
N PRO A 444 -38.50 -29.74 4.16
CA PRO A 444 -38.52 -31.04 3.48
C PRO A 444 -39.69 -31.21 2.50
#